data_AF-A0A0G1TMI9-F1
#
_entry.id   AF-A0A0G1TMI9-F1
#
_cell.length_a   1.000
_cell.length_b   1.000
_cell.length_c   1.000
_cell.angle_alpha   90.00
_cell.angle_beta   90.00
_cell.angle_gamma   90.00
#
_symmetry.space_group_name_H-M   'P 1'
#
loop_
_entity.id
_entity.type
_entity.pdbx_description
1 polymer ?
#
loop_
_entity_poly.entity_id
_entity_poly.type
_entity_poly.pdbx_seq_one_letter_code
_entity_poly.pdbx_strand_id
1 'polypeptide(L)'
;MQMIRTTIPLPVDIHQEWRMEALLKKMTLGELILEKTGTKKKRSSKMDVDGQIRKDFAFFDKVGRSGLAIDAVAAVREDRNRDNA
;
A
#
# COMPACT_ATOMS: atom_id res chain seq x y z
N MET A 1 -25.90 14.64 -5.29
CA MET A 1 -24.67 14.22 -6.00
C MET A 1 -24.52 15.07 -7.25
N GLN A 2 -23.44 15.83 -7.38
CA GLN A 2 -23.18 16.68 -8.54
C GLN A 2 -22.29 15.92 -9.53
N MET A 3 -22.80 15.59 -10.71
CA MET A 3 -22.05 14.91 -11.77
C MET A 3 -21.49 15.95 -12.74
N ILE A 4 -20.16 16.00 -12.89
CA ILE A 4 -19.50 16.84 -13.89
C ILE A 4 -19.47 16.06 -15.20
N ARG A 5 -20.17 16.57 -16.23
CA ARG A 5 -20.09 16.03 -17.59
C ARG A 5 -19.01 16.78 -18.34
N THR A 6 -18.10 16.05 -18.97
CA THR A 6 -17.04 16.62 -19.81
C THR A 6 -17.05 15.94 -21.18
N THR A 7 -16.72 16.71 -22.21
CA THR A 7 -16.58 16.21 -23.59
C THR A 7 -15.14 16.46 -24.00
N ILE A 8 -14.48 15.44 -24.52
CA ILE A 8 -13.06 15.49 -24.92
C ILE A 8 -12.99 15.07 -26.38
N PRO A 9 -12.48 15.93 -27.29
CA PRO A 9 -12.21 15.52 -28.65
C PRO A 9 -10.97 14.61 -28.67
N LEU A 10 -11.10 13.45 -29.31
CA LEU A 10 -10.00 12.49 -29.49
C LEU A 10 -9.80 12.21 -30.99
N PRO A 11 -8.54 12.16 -31.46
CA PRO A 11 -8.22 11.61 -32.78
C PRO A 11 -8.76 10.18 -32.92
N VAL A 12 -9.20 9.83 -34.13
CA VAL A 12 -9.89 8.54 -34.40
C VAL A 12 -9.02 7.36 -34.03
N ASP A 13 -7.73 7.40 -34.37
CA ASP A 13 -6.77 6.31 -34.12
C ASP A 13 -6.63 6.04 -32.62
N ILE A 14 -6.41 7.11 -31.84
CA ILE A 14 -6.27 7.05 -30.37
C ILE A 14 -7.57 6.53 -29.73
N HIS A 15 -8.72 6.97 -30.23
CA HIS A 15 -10.02 6.51 -29.72
C HIS A 15 -10.21 5.00 -29.94
N GLN A 16 -9.81 4.46 -31.09
CA GLN A 16 -9.91 3.02 -31.37
C GLN A 16 -8.96 2.20 -30.48
N GLU A 17 -7.71 2.64 -30.35
CA GLU A 17 -6.71 1.99 -29.49
C GLU A 17 -7.18 1.93 -28.03
N TRP A 18 -7.65 3.07 -27.49
CA TRP A 18 -8.08 3.15 -26.10
C TRP A 18 -9.39 2.40 -25.85
N ARG A 19 -10.27 2.32 -26.85
CA ARG A 19 -11.47 1.48 -26.76
C ARG A 19 -11.09 0.00 -26.63
N MET A 20 -10.13 -0.46 -27.43
CA MET A 20 -9.63 -1.84 -27.33
C MET A 20 -8.94 -2.09 -25.99
N GLU A 21 -8.11 -1.15 -25.53
CA GLU A 21 -7.45 -1.25 -24.22
C GLU A 21 -8.46 -1.31 -23.07
N ALA A 22 -9.54 -0.51 -23.12
CA ALA A 22 -10.60 -0.52 -22.12
C ALA A 22 -11.36 -1.87 -22.08
N LEU A 23 -11.64 -2.45 -23.24
CA LEU A 23 -12.28 -3.78 -23.36
C LEU A 23 -11.38 -4.88 -22.76
N LEU A 24 -10.09 -4.87 -23.09
CA LEU A 24 -9.13 -5.84 -22.56
C LEU A 24 -9.02 -5.77 -21.04
N LYS A 25 -9.06 -4.55 -20.48
CA LYS A 25 -8.98 -4.32 -19.02
C LYS A 25 -10.33 -4.40 -18.31
N LYS A 26 -11.42 -4.73 -19.01
CA LYS A 26 -12.80 -4.81 -18.47
C LYS A 26 -13.22 -3.54 -17.71
N MET A 27 -12.83 -2.37 -18.21
CA MET A 27 -13.17 -1.06 -17.63
C MET A 27 -13.86 -0.18 -18.66
N THR A 28 -14.55 0.85 -18.20
CA THR A 28 -15.16 1.83 -19.11
C THR A 28 -14.09 2.71 -19.74
N LEU A 29 -14.36 3.23 -20.94
CA LEU A 29 -13.45 4.17 -21.61
C LEU A 29 -13.18 5.42 -20.74
N GLY A 30 -14.20 5.89 -20.01
CA GLY A 30 -14.05 6.99 -19.06
C GLY A 30 -13.08 6.67 -17.92
N GLU A 31 -13.14 5.47 -17.35
CA GLU A 31 -12.20 5.04 -16.30
C GLU A 31 -10.76 4.92 -16.82
N LEU A 32 -10.59 4.46 -18.06
CA LEU A 32 -9.29 4.41 -18.71
C LEU A 32 -8.73 5.82 -18.95
N ILE A 33 -9.56 6.76 -19.40
CA ILE A 33 -9.16 8.17 -19.59
C ILE A 33 -8.74 8.79 -18.25
N LEU A 34 -9.50 8.55 -17.18
CA LEU A 34 -9.15 9.02 -15.83
C LEU A 34 -7.85 8.40 -15.30
N GLU A 35 -7.55 7.16 -15.68
CA GLU A 35 -6.30 6.48 -15.35
C GLU A 35 -5.11 7.07 -16.12
N LYS A 36 -5.26 7.29 -17.43
CA LYS A 36 -4.22 7.88 -18.30
C LYS A 36 -3.93 9.35 -17.95
N THR A 37 -4.96 10.12 -17.57
CA THR A 37 -4.80 11.52 -17.11
C THR A 37 -4.25 11.64 -15.70
N GLY A 38 -4.00 10.52 -15.00
CA GLY A 38 -3.49 10.52 -13.63
C GLY A 38 -4.49 11.04 -12.58
N THR A 39 -5.75 11.27 -12.98
CA THR A 39 -6.82 11.78 -12.10
C THR A 39 -7.49 10.69 -11.28
N LYS A 40 -7.34 9.41 -11.66
CA LYS A 40 -7.27 8.35 -10.66
C LYS A 40 -6.02 8.64 -9.83
N LYS A 41 -6.16 9.52 -8.83
CA LYS A 41 -5.37 9.43 -7.61
C LYS A 41 -5.38 7.94 -7.31
N LYS A 42 -4.26 7.25 -7.53
CA LYS A 42 -3.99 6.00 -6.82
C LYS A 42 -4.45 6.34 -5.42
N ARG A 43 -5.43 5.61 -4.89
CA ARG A 43 -5.69 5.65 -3.45
C ARG A 43 -4.38 5.17 -2.86
N SER A 44 -3.43 6.08 -2.73
CA SER A 44 -2.23 5.88 -2.00
C SER A 44 -2.76 5.83 -0.59
N SER A 45 -3.14 4.63 -0.17
CA SER A 45 -2.81 4.16 1.16
C SER A 45 -1.27 4.06 1.28
N LYS A 46 -0.52 5.04 0.75
CA LYS A 46 0.68 5.48 1.41
C LYS A 46 0.14 6.14 2.66
N MET A 47 -0.07 5.32 3.69
CA MET A 47 0.17 5.86 5.02
C MET A 47 1.50 6.58 4.90
N ASP A 48 1.49 7.86 5.27
CA ASP A 48 2.70 8.63 5.39
C ASP A 48 3.74 7.79 6.14
N VAL A 49 4.99 7.79 5.71
CA VAL A 49 6.03 6.89 6.25
C VAL A 49 6.10 7.04 7.78
N ASP A 50 5.94 8.28 8.25
CA ASP A 50 5.83 8.63 9.67
C ASP A 50 4.64 7.96 10.39
N GLY A 51 3.52 7.80 9.69
CA GLY A 51 2.35 7.09 10.21
C GLY A 51 2.57 5.59 10.35
N GLN A 52 3.39 4.96 9.50
CA GLN A 52 3.80 3.57 9.63
C GLN A 52 4.77 3.39 10.80
N ILE A 53 5.82 4.23 10.85
CA ILE A 53 6.80 4.24 11.94
C ILE A 53 6.11 4.34 13.31
N ARG A 54 5.15 5.25 13.46
CA ARG A 54 4.41 5.41 14.72
C ARG A 54 3.60 4.17 15.11
N LYS A 55 2.99 3.47 14.15
CA LYS A 55 2.26 2.23 14.45
C LYS A 55 3.18 1.10 14.87
N ASP A 56 4.34 1.00 14.21
CA ASP A 56 5.33 -0.03 14.53
C ASP A 56 5.91 0.19 15.93
N PHE A 57 6.27 1.42 16.28
CA PHE A 57 6.72 1.75 17.65
C PHE A 57 5.64 1.50 18.70
N ALA A 58 4.37 1.83 18.42
CA ALA A 58 3.27 1.54 19.34
C ALA A 58 3.08 0.03 19.55
N PHE A 59 3.34 -0.78 18.53
CA PHE A 59 3.33 -2.24 18.65
C PHE A 59 4.49 -2.74 19.53
N PHE A 60 5.71 -2.25 19.31
CA PHE A 60 6.87 -2.62 20.14
C PHE A 60 6.71 -2.22 21.60
N ASP A 61 6.18 -1.02 21.88
CA ASP A 61 5.88 -0.57 23.24
C ASP A 61 4.87 -1.48 23.93
N LYS A 62 3.84 -1.92 23.19
CA LYS A 62 2.84 -2.85 23.73
C LYS A 62 3.48 -4.20 24.05
N VAL A 63 4.29 -4.75 23.15
CA VAL A 63 4.99 -6.02 23.37
C VAL A 63 5.92 -5.92 24.57
N GLY A 64 6.73 -4.86 24.66
CA GLY A 64 7.66 -4.63 25.78
C GLY A 64 6.97 -4.52 27.14
N ARG A 65 5.74 -3.95 27.19
CA ARG A 65 4.95 -3.88 28.43
C ARG A 65 4.22 -5.17 28.78
N SER A 66 3.90 -5.99 27.78
CA SER A 66 3.11 -7.23 27.96
C SER A 66 3.96 -8.50 28.05
N GLY A 67 5.24 -8.44 27.69
CA GLY A 67 6.15 -9.58 27.76
C GLY A 67 6.56 -9.91 29.19
N LEU A 68 6.85 -11.19 29.45
CA LEU A 68 7.61 -11.57 30.64
C LEU A 68 8.97 -10.85 30.61
N ALA A 69 9.37 -10.29 31.75
CA ALA A 69 10.69 -9.71 31.91
C ALA A 69 11.73 -10.85 31.88
N ILE A 70 12.22 -11.16 30.68
CA ILE A 70 13.28 -12.16 30.48
C ILE A 70 14.61 -11.43 30.59
N ASP A 71 15.47 -11.89 31.49
CA ASP A 71 16.87 -11.47 31.50
C ASP A 71 17.58 -12.10 30.29
N ALA A 72 17.70 -11.31 29.23
CA ALA A 72 18.35 -11.73 27.99
C ALA A 72 19.81 -12.17 28.22
N VAL A 73 20.49 -11.62 29.23
CA VAL A 73 21.87 -12.00 29.54
C VAL A 73 21.92 -13.39 30.16
N ALA A 74 20.98 -13.71 31.05
CA ALA A 74 20.87 -15.04 31.63
C ALA A 74 20.52 -16.10 30.57
N ALA A 75 19.55 -15.81 29.69
CA ALA A 75 19.14 -16.72 28.61
C ALA A 75 20.29 -17.06 27.65
N VAL A 76 21.09 -16.05 27.25
CA VAL A 76 22.25 -16.27 26.37
C VAL A 76 23.35 -17.09 27.06
N ARG A 77 23.52 -16.94 28.38
CA ARG A 77 24.48 -17.75 29.15
C ARG A 77 24.04 -19.20 29.27
N GLU A 78 22.74 -19.45 29.49
CA GLU A 78 22.18 -20.79 29.56
C GLU A 78 22.32 -21.53 28.22
N ASP A 79 22.01 -20.86 27.10
CA ASP A 79 22.14 -21.46 25.76
C ASP A 79 23.60 -21.81 25.44
N ARG A 80 24.54 -20.90 25.74
CA ARG A 80 25.97 -21.16 25.57
C ARG A 80 26.47 -22.34 26.42
N ASN A 81 25.92 -22.50 27.61
CA ASN A 81 26.31 -23.61 28.49
C ASN A 81 25.67 -24.93 28.07
N ARG A 82 24.53 -24.89 27.36
CA ARG A 82 23.86 -26.06 26.79
C ARG A 82 24.62 -26.66 25.61
N ASP A 83 25.20 -25.80 24.77
CA ASP A 83 26.00 -26.21 23.61
C ASP A 83 27.44 -26.64 23.98
N ASN A 84 27.90 -26.33 25.20
CA ASN A 84 29.24 -26.70 25.68
C ASN A 84 29.25 -27.94 26.62
N ALA A 85 28.10 -28.59 26.83
CA ALA A 85 27.94 -29.80 27.63
C ALA A 85 27.80 -31.04 26.74
#